data_AF-A0A821SVW1-F1
#
_entry.id   AF-A0A821SVW1-F1
#
_cell.length_a   1.000
_cell.length_b   1.000
_cell.length_c   1.000
_cell.angle_alpha   90.00
_cell.angle_beta   90.00
_cell.angle_gamma   90.00
#
_symmetry.space_group_name_H-M   'P 1'
#
loop_
_entity.id
_entity.type
_entity.pdbx_description
1 polymer ?
#
loop_
_entity_poly.entity_id
_entity_poly.type
_entity_poly.pdbx_seq_one_letter_code
_entity_poly.pdbx_strand_id
1 'polypeptide(L)'
;MATRAAAFSSKIRTLNDYYNNIVSGVTPVPTTNDIVSVLDHFSKTLLSVLKEMTIDQNPEQTSGKHSYRISKYPTLNYSSLYHSLINLIDAVPLLQAGDTEVAESIISTLGCLAPFLPYELLDALPYTFATTLTIFPSAVKKKILDTLCNTLLPINMAYTEYPEHSMTLNSIASILFIVFENSEGDSK
;
A
#
# COMPACT_ATOMS: atom_id res chain seq x y z
N MET A 1 24.16 13.79 11.49
CA MET A 1 23.63 12.48 11.07
C MET A 1 22.11 12.56 11.03
N ALA A 2 21.49 12.55 9.84
CA ALA A 2 20.04 12.42 9.76
C ALA A 2 19.66 10.98 10.14
N THR A 3 18.73 10.81 11.08
CA THR A 3 18.24 9.49 11.46
C THR A 3 17.35 8.91 10.34
N ARG A 4 17.31 7.57 10.21
CA ARG A 4 16.49 6.86 9.20
C ARG A 4 15.02 7.35 9.20
N ALA A 5 14.47 7.67 10.37
CA ALA A 5 13.13 8.21 10.54
C ALA A 5 12.94 9.63 9.97
N ALA A 6 13.94 10.51 10.10
CA ALA A 6 13.90 11.85 9.54
C ALA A 6 13.92 11.82 8.00
N ALA A 7 14.77 10.98 7.41
CA ALA A 7 14.82 10.79 5.97
C ALA A 7 13.51 10.20 5.42
N PHE A 8 12.92 9.23 6.12
CA PHE A 8 11.62 8.65 5.78
C PHE A 8 10.51 9.72 5.79
N SER A 9 10.44 10.50 6.86
CA SER A 9 9.44 11.58 6.99
C SER A 9 9.63 12.68 5.96
N SER A 10 10.87 13.01 5.60
CA SER A 10 11.17 13.97 4.55
C SER A 10 10.66 13.50 3.19
N LYS A 11 10.84 12.21 2.84
CA LYS A 11 10.33 11.65 1.59
C LYS A 11 8.80 11.61 1.54
N ILE A 12 8.13 11.42 2.68
CA ILE A 12 6.65 11.51 2.74
C ILE A 12 6.21 12.93 2.39
N ARG A 13 6.89 13.96 2.91
CA ARG A 13 6.60 15.35 2.54
C ARG A 13 6.79 15.58 1.05
N THR A 14 7.90 15.13 0.48
CA THR A 14 8.14 15.21 -0.97
C THR A 14 7.03 14.54 -1.77
N LEU A 15 6.53 13.37 -1.35
CA LEU A 15 5.42 12.68 -2.00
C LEU A 15 4.12 13.50 -1.95
N ASN A 16 3.82 14.12 -0.80
CA ASN A 16 2.65 14.99 -0.66
C ASN A 16 2.78 16.26 -1.51
N ASP A 17 3.97 16.83 -1.62
CA ASP A 17 4.23 17.98 -2.50
C ASP A 17 3.99 17.60 -3.97
N TYR A 18 4.42 16.41 -4.39
CA TYR A 18 4.12 15.88 -5.73
C TYR A 18 2.61 15.72 -5.96
N TYR A 19 1.88 15.13 -5.01
CA TYR A 19 0.43 15.03 -5.07
C TYR A 19 -0.23 16.42 -5.20
N ASN A 20 0.16 17.37 -4.35
CA ASN A 20 -0.39 18.72 -4.38
C ASN A 20 -0.13 19.42 -5.72
N ASN A 21 1.05 19.23 -6.31
CA ASN A 21 1.39 19.79 -7.62
C ASN A 21 0.56 19.16 -8.76
N ILE A 22 0.32 17.84 -8.71
CA ILE A 22 -0.53 17.14 -9.69
C ILE A 22 -1.96 17.67 -9.62
N VAL A 23 -2.53 17.73 -8.42
CA VAL A 23 -3.93 18.18 -8.22
C VAL A 23 -4.09 19.66 -8.53
N SER A 24 -3.12 20.50 -8.16
CA SER A 24 -3.19 21.95 -8.38
C SER A 24 -2.76 22.37 -9.80
N GLY A 25 -2.18 21.45 -10.58
CA GLY A 25 -1.64 21.74 -11.91
C GLY A 25 -0.48 22.76 -11.90
N VAL A 26 0.23 22.90 -10.78
CA VAL A 26 1.31 23.89 -10.62
C VAL A 26 2.61 23.35 -11.21
N THR A 27 3.31 24.19 -11.98
CA THR A 27 4.62 23.84 -12.53
C THR A 27 5.75 24.08 -11.51
N PRO A 28 6.78 23.21 -11.46
CA PRO A 28 6.99 22.04 -12.32
C PRO A 28 6.14 20.83 -11.88
N VAL A 29 5.49 20.21 -12.87
CA VAL A 29 4.79 18.93 -12.69
C VAL A 29 5.84 17.86 -12.37
N PRO A 30 5.67 17.05 -11.30
CA PRO A 30 6.62 16.01 -10.97
C PRO A 30 6.74 14.99 -12.10
N THR A 31 7.96 14.60 -12.44
CA THR A 31 8.19 13.58 -13.46
C THR A 31 7.74 12.23 -12.94
N THR A 32 7.15 11.39 -13.80
CA THR A 32 6.83 9.98 -13.50
C THR A 32 8.00 9.26 -12.82
N ASN A 33 9.22 9.45 -13.33
CA ASN A 33 10.45 8.87 -12.78
C ASN A 33 10.75 9.30 -11.34
N ASP A 34 10.43 10.55 -10.98
CA ASP A 34 10.69 11.07 -9.64
C ASP A 34 9.73 10.44 -8.63
N ILE A 35 8.45 10.29 -9.00
CA ILE A 35 7.43 9.63 -8.18
C ILE A 35 7.81 8.16 -7.97
N VAL A 36 8.06 7.42 -9.06
CA VAL A 36 8.44 6.01 -9.01
C VAL A 36 9.72 5.80 -8.19
N SER A 37 10.73 6.66 -8.34
CA SER A 37 11.97 6.58 -7.55
C SER A 37 11.74 6.74 -6.05
N VAL A 38 10.85 7.65 -5.65
CA VAL A 38 10.47 7.84 -4.25
C VAL A 38 9.72 6.62 -3.70
N LEU A 39 8.77 6.09 -4.46
CA LEU A 39 7.99 4.90 -4.10
C LEU A 39 8.87 3.65 -3.99
N ASP A 40 9.76 3.42 -4.94
CA ASP A 40 10.73 2.32 -4.92
C ASP A 40 11.68 2.40 -3.73
N HIS A 41 12.08 3.63 -3.34
CA HIS A 41 12.86 3.82 -2.13
C HIS A 41 12.08 3.38 -0.88
N PHE A 42 10.79 3.68 -0.79
CA PHE A 42 9.95 3.19 0.32
C PHE A 42 9.85 1.67 0.31
N SER A 43 9.55 1.05 -0.83
CA SER A 43 9.48 -0.41 -0.97
C SER A 43 10.79 -1.08 -0.52
N LYS A 44 11.95 -0.60 -0.99
CA LYS A 44 13.27 -1.10 -0.59
C LYS A 44 13.52 -0.95 0.92
N THR A 45 13.15 0.19 1.49
CA THR A 45 13.30 0.45 2.93
C THR A 45 12.43 -0.51 3.74
N LEU A 46 11.15 -0.67 3.37
CA LEU A 46 10.19 -1.55 4.05
C LEU A 46 10.65 -3.01 3.97
N LEU A 47 11.06 -3.48 2.78
CA LEU A 47 11.58 -4.84 2.61
C LEU A 47 12.88 -5.08 3.39
N SER A 48 13.76 -4.09 3.49
CA SER A 48 14.97 -4.18 4.32
C SER A 48 14.61 -4.39 5.79
N VAL A 49 13.66 -3.60 6.30
CA VAL A 49 13.17 -3.73 7.68
C VAL A 49 12.49 -5.09 7.91
N LEU A 50 11.71 -5.59 6.94
CA LEU A 50 11.11 -6.93 7.04
C LEU A 50 12.19 -8.02 7.13
N LYS A 51 13.19 -7.97 6.24
CA LYS A 51 14.28 -8.95 6.21
C LYS A 51 15.10 -8.95 7.49
N GLU A 52 15.39 -7.77 8.04
CA GLU A 52 16.10 -7.62 9.32
C GLU A 52 15.38 -8.37 10.46
N MET A 53 14.04 -8.50 10.42
CA MET A 53 13.27 -9.15 11.50
C MET A 53 12.93 -10.62 11.27
N THR A 54 12.85 -11.07 10.02
CA THR A 54 12.66 -12.50 9.72
C THR A 54 13.86 -13.33 10.17
N ILE A 55 15.05 -12.72 10.28
CA ILE A 55 16.28 -13.37 10.74
C ILE A 55 16.26 -13.67 12.26
N ASP A 56 15.43 -12.96 13.04
CA ASP A 56 15.42 -12.99 14.52
C ASP A 56 14.28 -13.82 15.14
N GLN A 57 13.43 -14.48 14.36
CA GLN A 57 12.21 -15.12 14.89
C GLN A 57 12.44 -16.56 15.37
N ASN A 58 12.54 -16.74 16.69
CA ASN A 58 12.31 -18.01 17.38
C ASN A 58 10.77 -18.30 17.43
N PRO A 59 10.27 -19.49 17.06
CA PRO A 59 8.86 -19.74 16.76
C PRO A 59 7.88 -19.78 17.97
N GLU A 60 8.35 -19.58 19.20
CA GLU A 60 7.58 -19.91 20.41
C GLU A 60 6.80 -18.77 21.09
N GLN A 61 6.78 -17.54 20.55
CA GLN A 61 6.09 -16.41 21.20
C GLN A 61 5.26 -15.57 20.23
N THR A 62 4.03 -16.00 19.92
CA THR A 62 3.04 -15.16 19.21
C THR A 62 1.61 -15.38 19.73
N SER A 63 1.40 -15.26 21.04
CA SER A 63 0.04 -15.13 21.60
C SER A 63 -0.16 -13.69 22.10
N GLY A 64 -0.82 -12.88 21.27
CA GLY A 64 -0.95 -11.43 21.39
C GLY A 64 -0.47 -10.74 20.11
N LYS A 65 -1.22 -10.89 19.01
CA LYS A 65 -0.63 -11.05 17.66
C LYS A 65 -0.41 -9.75 16.87
N HIS A 66 -1.15 -8.67 17.11
CA HIS A 66 -1.02 -7.45 16.29
C HIS A 66 -0.22 -6.33 16.96
N SER A 67 -0.55 -5.95 18.19
CA SER A 67 0.16 -4.86 18.90
C SER A 67 1.62 -5.22 19.22
N TYR A 68 1.91 -6.49 19.51
CA TYR A 68 3.28 -7.01 19.71
C TYR A 68 4.08 -7.09 18.40
N ARG A 69 3.40 -7.27 17.25
CA ARG A 69 4.05 -7.27 15.94
C ARG A 69 4.58 -5.88 15.61
N ILE A 70 3.72 -4.87 15.74
CA ILE A 70 4.08 -3.49 15.40
C ILE A 70 5.18 -2.96 16.32
N SER A 71 5.21 -3.35 17.59
CA SER A 71 6.25 -2.94 18.54
C SER A 71 7.65 -3.45 18.19
N LYS A 72 7.78 -4.48 17.34
CA LYS A 72 9.09 -4.97 16.90
C LYS A 72 9.69 -4.07 15.83
N TYR A 73 8.87 -3.38 15.04
CA TYR A 73 9.32 -2.53 13.94
C TYR A 73 9.88 -1.19 14.40
N PRO A 74 10.84 -0.59 13.66
CA PRO A 74 11.31 0.76 13.95
C PRO A 74 10.13 1.74 13.90
N THR A 75 10.15 2.74 14.78
CA THR A 75 9.10 3.77 14.86
C THR A 75 9.20 4.73 13.67
N LEU A 76 8.73 4.30 12.51
CA LEU A 76 8.55 5.10 11.31
C LEU A 76 7.09 5.51 11.16
N ASN A 77 6.85 6.58 10.41
CA ASN A 77 5.50 7.11 10.23
C ASN A 77 4.75 6.38 9.10
N TYR A 78 4.46 5.09 9.32
CA TYR A 78 3.79 4.21 8.37
C TYR A 78 2.37 4.68 8.01
N SER A 79 1.64 5.20 9.01
CA SER A 79 0.28 5.73 8.79
C SER A 79 0.29 6.96 7.88
N SER A 80 1.24 7.89 8.03
CA SER A 80 1.32 9.02 7.10
C SER A 80 1.69 8.56 5.68
N LEU A 81 2.57 7.58 5.53
CA LEU A 81 2.86 7.01 4.20
C LEU A 81 1.61 6.38 3.57
N TYR A 82 0.82 5.63 4.35
CA TYR A 82 -0.45 5.07 3.87
C TYR A 82 -1.38 6.15 3.31
N HIS A 83 -1.67 7.20 4.09
CA HIS A 83 -2.57 8.27 3.63
C HIS A 83 -2.03 9.00 2.39
N SER A 84 -0.71 9.23 2.33
CA SER A 84 -0.08 9.80 1.12
C SER A 84 -0.26 8.92 -0.11
N LEU A 85 -0.19 7.59 0.04
CA LEU A 85 -0.42 6.64 -1.05
C LEU A 85 -1.89 6.60 -1.47
N ILE A 86 -2.83 6.70 -0.51
CA ILE A 86 -4.27 6.79 -0.82
C ILE A 86 -4.56 8.03 -1.65
N ASN A 87 -4.06 9.19 -1.24
CA ASN A 87 -4.20 10.42 -2.02
C ASN A 87 -3.60 10.27 -3.44
N LEU A 88 -2.47 9.58 -3.55
CA LEU A 88 -1.82 9.37 -4.84
C LEU A 88 -2.63 8.46 -5.77
N ILE A 89 -3.38 7.47 -5.26
CA ILE A 89 -4.31 6.64 -6.05
C ILE A 89 -5.28 7.53 -6.81
N ASP A 90 -5.91 8.49 -6.12
CA ASP A 90 -6.88 9.40 -6.73
C ASP A 90 -6.25 10.37 -7.74
N ALA A 91 -4.94 10.60 -7.64
CA ALA A 91 -4.19 11.45 -8.55
C ALA A 91 -3.66 10.70 -9.80
N VAL A 92 -3.61 9.36 -9.80
CA VAL A 92 -3.11 8.59 -10.95
C VAL A 92 -3.85 8.92 -12.26
N PRO A 93 -5.20 9.01 -12.29
CA PRO A 93 -5.92 9.35 -13.52
C PRO A 93 -5.65 10.77 -14.05
N LEU A 94 -5.07 11.65 -13.22
CA LEU A 94 -4.73 13.02 -13.59
C LEU A 94 -3.36 13.14 -14.26
N LEU A 95 -2.56 12.06 -14.24
CA LEU A 95 -1.23 12.04 -14.84
C LEU A 95 -1.34 12.04 -16.37
N GLN A 96 -0.58 12.92 -17.02
CA GLN A 96 -0.54 13.02 -18.48
C GLN A 96 0.26 11.88 -19.13
N ALA A 97 1.19 11.26 -18.39
CA ALA A 97 2.04 10.17 -18.87
C ALA A 97 2.55 9.32 -17.70
N GLY A 98 2.73 8.02 -17.96
CA GLY A 98 3.33 7.08 -17.01
C GLY A 98 2.43 6.69 -15.84
N ASP A 99 1.11 6.72 -16.06
CA ASP A 99 0.08 6.29 -15.12
C ASP A 99 0.27 4.82 -14.69
N THR A 100 0.65 3.96 -15.62
CA THR A 100 0.87 2.53 -15.40
C THR A 100 2.05 2.27 -14.49
N GLU A 101 3.20 2.91 -14.74
CA GLU A 101 4.42 2.74 -13.92
C GLU A 101 4.21 3.27 -12.50
N VAL A 102 3.51 4.40 -12.35
CA VAL A 102 3.18 4.98 -11.04
C VAL A 102 2.21 4.06 -10.29
N ALA A 103 1.16 3.58 -10.96
CA ALA A 103 0.21 2.63 -10.38
C ALA A 103 0.91 1.35 -9.88
N GLU A 104 1.81 0.78 -10.68
CA GLU A 104 2.61 -0.39 -10.29
C GLU A 104 3.46 -0.16 -9.06
N SER A 105 4.11 1.00 -8.98
CA SER A 105 4.97 1.35 -7.86
C SER A 105 4.13 1.59 -6.60
N ILE A 106 2.96 2.24 -6.71
CA ILE A 106 1.99 2.40 -5.60
C ILE A 106 1.55 1.05 -5.05
N ILE A 107 1.13 0.13 -5.93
CA ILE A 107 0.71 -1.24 -5.54
C ILE A 107 1.83 -1.95 -4.78
N SER A 108 3.04 -1.88 -5.32
CA SER A 108 4.23 -2.50 -4.72
C SER A 108 4.52 -1.91 -3.34
N THR A 109 4.48 -0.58 -3.20
CA THR A 109 4.74 0.10 -1.93
C THR A 109 3.67 -0.19 -0.89
N LEU A 110 2.38 -0.16 -1.25
CA LEU A 110 1.28 -0.51 -0.33
C LEU A 110 1.35 -1.97 0.12
N GLY A 111 1.65 -2.91 -0.79
CA GLY A 111 1.84 -4.32 -0.44
C GLY A 111 2.98 -4.51 0.55
N CYS A 112 4.10 -3.81 0.36
CA CYS A 112 5.23 -3.82 1.31
C CYS A 112 4.90 -3.13 2.64
N LEU A 113 3.94 -2.19 2.64
CA LEU A 113 3.54 -1.42 3.82
C LEU A 113 2.60 -2.21 4.73
N ALA A 114 1.78 -3.11 4.17
CA ALA A 114 0.74 -3.86 4.90
C ALA A 114 1.21 -4.48 6.24
N PRO A 115 2.39 -5.14 6.35
CA PRO A 115 2.83 -5.73 7.62
C PRO A 115 3.11 -4.71 8.74
N PHE A 116 3.32 -3.45 8.38
CA PHE A 116 3.66 -2.37 9.31
C PHE A 116 2.44 -1.57 9.79
N LEU A 117 1.27 -1.80 9.18
CA LEU A 117 0.09 -0.99 9.46
C LEU A 117 -0.62 -1.39 10.75
N PRO A 118 -1.21 -0.40 11.46
CA PRO A 118 -2.17 -0.66 12.52
C PRO A 118 -3.40 -1.38 11.97
N TYR A 119 -4.14 -2.07 12.84
CA TYR A 119 -5.22 -2.98 12.45
C TYR A 119 -6.26 -2.27 11.58
N GLU A 120 -6.71 -1.10 12.01
CA GLU A 120 -7.72 -0.28 11.31
C GLU A 120 -7.35 -0.01 9.85
N LEU A 121 -6.10 0.40 9.60
CA LEU A 121 -5.63 0.71 8.25
C LEU A 121 -5.37 -0.56 7.43
N LEU A 122 -4.89 -1.63 8.08
CA LEU A 122 -4.66 -2.92 7.43
C LEU A 122 -5.97 -3.57 6.97
N ASP A 123 -7.01 -3.47 7.80
CA ASP A 123 -8.33 -4.08 7.58
C ASP A 123 -9.18 -3.33 6.53
N ALA A 124 -8.92 -2.05 6.30
CA ALA A 124 -9.49 -1.29 5.19
C ALA A 124 -8.77 -1.50 3.85
N LEU A 125 -7.54 -2.03 3.88
CA LEU A 125 -6.64 -2.07 2.73
C LEU A 125 -7.12 -3.00 1.60
N PRO A 126 -7.64 -4.22 1.86
CA PRO A 126 -8.17 -5.08 0.79
C PRO A 126 -9.31 -4.44 0.00
N TYR A 127 -10.23 -3.76 0.70
CA TYR A 127 -11.31 -3.03 0.03
C TYR A 127 -10.76 -1.88 -0.82
N THR A 128 -9.81 -1.12 -0.29
CA THR A 128 -9.16 -0.02 -1.02
C THR A 128 -8.47 -0.55 -2.29
N PHE A 129 -7.75 -1.66 -2.21
CA PHE A 129 -7.14 -2.32 -3.37
C PHE A 129 -8.16 -2.81 -4.39
N ALA A 130 -9.30 -3.32 -3.94
CA ALA A 130 -10.37 -3.71 -4.87
C ALA A 130 -10.86 -2.49 -5.66
N THR A 131 -11.08 -1.34 -4.98
CA THR A 131 -11.51 -0.11 -5.67
C THR A 131 -10.48 0.44 -6.65
N THR A 132 -9.17 0.16 -6.48
CA THR A 132 -8.19 0.60 -7.49
C THR A 132 -8.32 -0.13 -8.81
N LEU A 133 -8.97 -1.31 -8.87
CA LEU A 133 -9.27 -2.01 -10.13
C LEU A 133 -10.15 -1.17 -11.08
N THR A 134 -10.97 -0.26 -10.53
CA THR A 134 -11.84 0.62 -11.31
C THR A 134 -11.18 1.96 -11.65
N ILE A 135 -10.05 2.29 -11.03
CA ILE A 135 -9.35 3.57 -11.17
C ILE A 135 -8.12 3.42 -12.07
N PHE A 136 -7.37 2.33 -11.91
CA PHE A 136 -6.09 2.12 -12.56
C PHE A 136 -6.22 1.50 -13.97
N PRO A 137 -5.20 1.69 -14.83
CA PRO A 137 -5.17 1.09 -16.17
C PRO A 137 -5.29 -0.44 -16.14
N SER A 138 -5.84 -1.04 -17.21
CA SER A 138 -6.02 -2.51 -17.28
C SER A 138 -4.71 -3.28 -17.18
N ALA A 139 -3.59 -2.69 -17.63
CA ALA A 139 -2.26 -3.28 -17.60
C ALA A 139 -1.81 -3.72 -16.18
N VAL A 140 -2.29 -3.04 -15.12
CA VAL A 140 -1.91 -3.33 -13.73
C VAL A 140 -2.87 -4.26 -12.98
N LYS A 141 -4.02 -4.61 -13.56
CA LYS A 141 -5.06 -5.41 -12.92
C LYS A 141 -4.52 -6.74 -12.37
N LYS A 142 -3.72 -7.45 -13.15
CA LYS A 142 -3.12 -8.72 -12.72
C LYS A 142 -2.30 -8.57 -11.43
N LYS A 143 -1.49 -7.51 -11.34
CA LYS A 143 -0.64 -7.23 -10.18
C LYS A 143 -1.46 -6.83 -8.95
N ILE A 144 -2.58 -6.11 -9.16
CA ILE A 144 -3.55 -5.80 -8.09
C ILE A 144 -4.13 -7.11 -7.53
N LEU A 145 -4.63 -7.99 -8.40
CA LEU A 145 -5.22 -9.27 -8.00
C LEU A 145 -4.20 -10.19 -7.29
N ASP A 146 -3.00 -10.32 -7.85
CA ASP A 146 -1.93 -11.11 -7.25
C ASP A 146 -1.59 -10.61 -5.85
N THR A 147 -1.50 -9.28 -5.67
CA THR A 147 -1.19 -8.68 -4.37
C THR A 147 -2.36 -8.84 -3.39
N LEU A 148 -3.59 -8.62 -3.85
CA LEU A 148 -4.80 -8.75 -3.03
C LEU A 148 -4.97 -10.18 -2.51
N CYS A 149 -4.91 -11.17 -3.41
CA CYS A 149 -5.19 -12.56 -3.11
C CYS A 149 -4.03 -13.27 -2.38
N ASN A 150 -2.78 -13.01 -2.76
CA ASN A 150 -1.64 -13.74 -2.22
C ASN A 150 -0.95 -13.05 -1.05
N THR A 151 -1.23 -11.75 -0.82
CA THR A 151 -0.57 -10.97 0.24
C THR A 151 -1.57 -10.37 1.21
N LEU A 152 -2.51 -9.55 0.73
CA LEU A 152 -3.32 -8.71 1.62
C LEU A 152 -4.42 -9.48 2.37
N LEU A 153 -5.14 -10.37 1.68
CA LEU A 153 -6.17 -11.21 2.30
C LEU A 153 -5.57 -12.19 3.33
N PRO A 154 -4.49 -12.94 3.01
CA PRO A 154 -3.86 -13.82 3.99
C PRO A 154 -3.34 -13.07 5.22
N ILE A 155 -2.71 -11.91 5.03
CA ILE A 155 -2.24 -11.08 6.14
C ILE A 155 -3.42 -10.64 7.01
N ASN A 156 -4.48 -10.07 6.42
CA ASN A 156 -5.64 -9.63 7.19
C ASN A 156 -6.26 -10.77 7.99
N MET A 157 -6.53 -11.90 7.34
CA MET A 157 -7.10 -13.08 8.00
C MET A 157 -6.21 -13.63 9.13
N ALA A 158 -4.88 -13.54 8.99
CA ALA A 158 -3.95 -13.98 10.03
C ALA A 158 -3.95 -13.09 11.28
N TYR A 159 -4.35 -11.82 11.15
CA TYR A 159 -4.35 -10.82 12.23
C TYR A 159 -5.74 -10.34 12.65
N THR A 160 -6.81 -10.84 12.03
CA THR A 160 -8.19 -10.59 12.48
C THR A 160 -8.41 -11.23 13.84
N GLU A 161 -8.49 -10.40 14.88
CA GLU A 161 -8.80 -10.84 16.24
C GLU A 161 -10.32 -10.98 16.47
N TYR A 162 -11.11 -10.10 15.83
CA TYR A 162 -12.58 -10.06 15.97
C TYR A 162 -13.25 -10.04 14.59
N PRO A 163 -13.74 -11.20 14.10
CA PRO A 163 -14.34 -11.30 12.78
C PRO A 163 -15.55 -10.38 12.58
N GLU A 164 -16.39 -10.18 13.61
CA GLU A 164 -17.57 -9.31 13.51
C GLU A 164 -17.24 -7.84 13.24
N HIS A 165 -16.03 -7.40 13.59
CA HIS A 165 -15.57 -6.01 13.42
C HIS A 165 -14.64 -5.84 12.22
N SER A 166 -14.28 -6.93 11.53
CA SER A 166 -13.40 -6.86 10.37
C SER A 166 -14.12 -6.28 9.15
N MET A 167 -13.67 -5.10 8.75
CA MET A 167 -14.06 -4.46 7.49
C MET A 167 -13.71 -5.33 6.29
N THR A 168 -12.58 -6.04 6.29
CA THR A 168 -12.22 -6.97 5.21
C THR A 168 -13.28 -8.07 5.04
N LEU A 169 -13.71 -8.70 6.13
CA LEU A 169 -14.73 -9.75 6.08
C LEU A 169 -16.11 -9.19 5.73
N ASN A 170 -16.47 -8.04 6.30
CA ASN A 170 -17.75 -7.39 6.04
C ASN A 170 -17.86 -6.88 4.59
N SER A 171 -16.73 -6.54 3.95
CA SER A 171 -16.69 -6.07 2.56
C SER A 171 -16.32 -7.15 1.55
N ILE A 172 -16.15 -8.41 1.95
CA ILE A 172 -15.66 -9.48 1.06
C ILE A 172 -16.57 -9.69 -0.16
N ALA A 173 -17.89 -9.58 0.00
CA ALA A 173 -18.84 -9.69 -1.10
C ALA A 173 -18.64 -8.55 -2.12
N SER A 174 -18.40 -7.32 -1.64
CA SER A 174 -18.11 -6.17 -2.50
C SER A 174 -16.75 -6.31 -3.19
N ILE A 175 -15.74 -6.79 -2.47
CA ILE A 175 -14.40 -7.07 -3.04
C ILE A 175 -14.54 -8.09 -4.18
N LEU A 176 -15.23 -9.20 -3.93
CA LEU A 176 -15.48 -10.23 -4.93
C LEU A 176 -16.24 -9.68 -6.14
N PHE A 177 -17.28 -8.89 -5.91
CA PHE A 177 -18.05 -8.27 -6.98
C PHE A 177 -17.17 -7.40 -7.88
N ILE A 178 -16.37 -6.49 -7.31
CA ILE A 178 -15.47 -5.62 -8.06
C ILE A 178 -14.42 -6.44 -8.82
N VAL A 179 -13.85 -7.47 -8.18
CA VAL A 179 -12.88 -8.36 -8.81
C VAL A 179 -13.50 -9.07 -10.01
N PHE A 180 -14.69 -9.67 -9.88
CA PHE A 180 -15.34 -10.39 -10.97
C PHE A 180 -15.71 -9.47 -12.13
N GLU A 181 -16.33 -8.32 -11.84
CA GLU A 181 -16.68 -7.33 -12.86
C GLU A 181 -15.45 -6.88 -13.66
N ASN A 182 -14.31 -6.71 -12.99
CA ASN A 182 -13.06 -6.30 -13.63
C ASN A 182 -12.27 -7.43 -14.29
N SER A 183 -12.64 -8.70 -14.04
CA SER A 183 -12.04 -9.90 -14.64
C SER A 183 -12.72 -10.32 -15.95
N GLU A 184 -14.02 -10.06 -16.10
CA GLU A 184 -14.79 -10.46 -17.29
C GLU A 184 -14.46 -9.61 -18.54
N GLY A 185 -13.89 -8.42 -18.36
CA GLY A 185 -13.55 -7.50 -19.45
C GLY A 185 -12.34 -7.88 -20.32
N ASP A 186 -11.59 -8.95 -19.99
CA ASP A 186 -10.38 -9.37 -20.72
C ASP A 186 -10.68 -10.43 -21.82
N SER A 187 -11.94 -10.87 -21.95
CA SER A 187 -12.38 -11.76 -23.04
C SER A 187 -12.94 -10.96 -24.23
N LYS A 188 -12.09 -10.24 -24.97
CA LYS A 188 -12.39 -9.89 -26.36
C LYS A 188 -11.16 -9.64 -27.23
#